data_AF-A0A7V4WW51-F1
#
_entry.id   AF-A0A7V4WW51-F1
#
_cell.length_a   1.000
_cell.length_b   1.000
_cell.length_c   1.000
_cell.angle_alpha   90.00
_cell.angle_beta   90.00
_cell.angle_gamma   90.00
#
_symmetry.space_group_name_H-M   'P 1'
#
loop_
_entity.id
_entity.type
_entity.pdbx_description
1 polymer ?
#
loop_
_entity_poly.entity_id
_entity_poly.type
_entity_poly.pdbx_seq_one_letter_code
_entity_poly.pdbx_strand_id
1 'polypeptide(L)'
;MKIILLFLIPFILLAQSVPYSDTLFTKYGKIYPCFIKEVDQNLVKIIHKENITATAAWKTLSKAVMEGRGVIYENESGFKFDLDSLIAYTKRRAQKVKEQTEGEIIRIELKDGSVWIGKIISEDESTLKIHSSSGVESTIPKSQIIKREIITGKIVKGTFWREDPNTTRLFFAPTGRALKKGQGYFSAYEIFFPFVAIGITDYFTLAGGMSLFPGASTQLVYLAPKITPIQQENYDVSAGVLYLKIPEESAGAGIAYGV
;
A
#
# COMPACT_ATOMS: atom_id res chain seq x y z
N MET A 1 21.92 -35.58 -13.02
CA MET A 1 20.78 -35.22 -12.15
C MET A 1 21.28 -34.57 -10.88
N LYS A 2 21.09 -33.25 -10.74
CA LYS A 2 21.14 -32.55 -9.44
C LYS A 2 19.86 -31.72 -9.35
N ILE A 3 19.01 -32.10 -8.42
CA ILE A 3 17.74 -31.44 -8.10
C ILE A 3 18.09 -30.18 -7.31
N ILE A 4 17.79 -29.01 -7.86
CA ILE A 4 17.79 -27.76 -7.11
C ILE A 4 16.36 -27.57 -6.62
N LEU A 5 16.17 -27.83 -5.32
CA LEU A 5 14.93 -27.61 -4.60
C LEU A 5 14.82 -26.10 -4.32
N LEU A 6 13.96 -25.39 -5.05
CA LEU A 6 13.65 -23.99 -4.77
C LEU A 6 12.48 -23.96 -3.77
N PHE A 7 12.78 -23.70 -2.50
CA PHE A 7 11.78 -23.38 -1.50
C PHE A 7 11.13 -22.03 -1.86
N LEU A 8 9.93 -22.07 -2.43
CA LEU A 8 9.03 -20.92 -2.52
C LEU A 8 8.54 -20.58 -1.11
N ILE A 9 9.21 -19.64 -0.45
CA ILE A 9 8.63 -18.94 0.69
C ILE A 9 7.54 -18.02 0.13
N PRO A 10 6.26 -18.19 0.51
CA PRO A 10 5.23 -17.26 0.08
C PRO A 10 5.46 -15.93 0.80
N PHE A 11 5.89 -14.92 0.05
CA PHE A 11 5.85 -13.54 0.55
C PHE A 11 4.37 -13.18 0.69
N ILE A 12 3.93 -13.09 1.93
CA ILE A 12 2.57 -12.73 2.33
C ILE A 12 2.26 -11.36 1.70
N LEU A 13 1.23 -11.34 0.85
CA LEU A 13 0.53 -10.12 0.43
C LEU A 13 0.05 -9.41 1.71
N LEU A 14 0.71 -8.32 2.08
CA LEU A 14 0.19 -7.42 3.11
C LEU A 14 -1.06 -6.73 2.53
N ALA A 15 -2.21 -7.29 2.84
CA ALA A 15 -3.45 -6.54 2.88
C ALA A 15 -3.21 -5.27 3.70
N GLN A 16 -3.52 -4.10 3.13
CA GLN A 16 -3.49 -2.81 3.81
C GLN A 16 -4.56 -2.80 4.91
N SER A 17 -4.27 -3.47 6.02
CA SER A 17 -4.88 -3.12 7.31
C SER A 17 -4.03 -2.01 7.91
N VAL A 18 -4.67 -1.02 8.56
CA VAL A 18 -3.96 0.02 9.32
C VAL A 18 -2.87 -0.67 10.13
N PRO A 19 -1.57 -0.44 9.85
CA PRO A 19 -0.53 -1.13 10.57
C PRO A 19 -0.70 -0.78 12.05
N TYR A 20 -0.85 -1.78 12.91
CA TYR A 20 -0.84 -1.59 14.37
C TYR A 20 0.57 -1.17 14.75
N SER A 21 0.84 0.11 14.57
CA SER A 21 2.17 0.70 14.63
C SER A 21 2.60 1.01 16.07
N ASP A 22 1.64 1.01 16.99
CA ASP A 22 1.82 1.37 18.39
C ASP A 22 1.58 0.15 19.28
N THR A 23 2.19 0.15 20.46
CA THR A 23 2.06 -0.95 21.42
C THR A 23 1.86 -0.43 22.83
N LEU A 24 0.81 -0.92 23.50
CA LEU A 24 0.62 -0.71 24.94
C LEU A 24 1.03 -1.97 25.72
N PHE A 25 1.76 -1.76 26.82
CA PHE A 25 2.13 -2.78 27.78
C PHE A 25 1.37 -2.52 29.08
N THR A 26 0.58 -3.50 29.54
CA THR A 26 -0.14 -3.39 30.81
C THR A 26 0.74 -3.78 31.98
N LYS A 27 0.40 -3.30 33.18
CA LYS A 27 1.06 -3.74 34.42
C LYS A 27 0.93 -5.24 34.69
N TYR A 28 -0.09 -5.88 34.11
CA TYR A 28 -0.33 -7.33 34.20
C TYR A 28 0.42 -8.15 33.14
N GLY A 29 1.38 -7.56 32.43
CA GLY A 29 2.22 -8.25 31.44
C GLY A 29 1.58 -8.51 30.08
N LYS A 30 0.33 -8.08 29.85
CA LYS A 30 -0.31 -8.18 28.53
C LYS A 30 0.18 -7.08 27.59
N ILE A 31 0.41 -7.46 26.34
CA ILE A 31 0.85 -6.59 25.25
C ILE A 31 -0.31 -6.40 24.28
N TYR A 32 -0.64 -5.15 23.96
CA TYR A 32 -1.73 -4.76 23.08
C TYR A 32 -1.19 -3.98 21.88
N PRO A 33 -1.07 -4.63 20.70
CA PRO A 33 -0.80 -3.91 19.46
C PRO A 33 -2.03 -3.08 19.09
N CYS A 34 -1.84 -1.79 18.81
CA CYS A 34 -2.94 -0.86 18.59
C CYS A 34 -2.50 0.34 17.74
N PHE A 35 -3.44 1.24 17.44
CA PHE A 35 -3.15 2.59 16.99
C PHE A 35 -3.60 3.58 18.07
N ILE A 36 -2.68 4.42 18.55
CA ILE A 36 -3.00 5.44 19.55
C ILE A 36 -3.67 6.62 18.83
N LYS A 37 -4.99 6.73 19.02
CA LYS A 37 -5.84 7.73 18.37
C LYS A 37 -5.77 9.09 19.07
N GLU A 38 -5.81 9.08 20.39
CA GLU A 38 -5.85 10.29 21.20
C GLU A 38 -5.16 10.03 22.54
N VAL A 39 -4.50 11.06 23.05
CA VAL A 39 -3.78 11.05 24.33
C VAL A 39 -4.27 12.24 25.13
N ASP A 40 -4.51 12.03 26.41
CA ASP A 40 -4.83 13.06 27.40
C ASP A 40 -4.02 12.80 28.69
N GLN A 41 -4.09 13.70 29.68
CA GLN A 41 -3.38 13.60 30.97
C GLN A 41 -3.66 12.28 31.70
N ASN A 42 -4.88 11.77 31.60
CA ASN A 42 -5.32 10.61 32.40
C ASN A 42 -5.55 9.34 31.57
N LEU A 43 -5.88 9.50 30.29
CA LEU A 43 -6.38 8.43 29.45
C LEU A 43 -5.66 8.40 28.08
N VAL A 44 -5.60 7.20 27.50
CA VAL A 44 -5.22 6.96 26.11
C VAL A 44 -6.38 6.28 25.40
N LYS A 45 -6.80 6.84 24.27
CA LYS A 45 -7.76 6.20 23.37
C LYS A 45 -7.01 5.49 22.26
N ILE A 46 -7.37 4.24 22.04
CA ILE A 46 -6.74 3.37 21.05
C ILE A 46 -7.78 2.77 20.12
N ILE A 47 -7.33 2.42 18.92
CA ILE A 47 -8.07 1.55 18.01
C ILE A 47 -7.37 0.19 18.03
N HIS A 48 -8.13 -0.87 18.33
CA HIS A 48 -7.66 -2.24 18.36
C HIS A 48 -8.03 -2.98 17.06
N LYS A 49 -7.57 -4.24 16.93
CA LYS A 49 -8.00 -5.15 15.86
C LYS A 49 -9.52 -5.10 15.69
N GLU A 50 -9.98 -4.97 14.45
CA GLU A 50 -11.39 -4.80 14.03
C GLU A 50 -11.97 -3.37 14.16
N ASN A 51 -11.12 -2.34 14.25
CA ASN A 51 -11.54 -0.92 14.29
C ASN A 51 -12.34 -0.55 15.55
N ILE A 52 -12.29 -1.40 16.58
CA ILE A 52 -12.94 -1.17 17.87
C ILE A 52 -12.13 -0.12 18.65
N THR A 53 -12.79 0.95 19.06
CA THR A 53 -12.18 1.99 19.90
C THR A 53 -12.24 1.55 21.37
N ALA A 54 -11.10 1.60 22.05
CA ALA A 54 -10.99 1.33 23.48
C ALA A 54 -10.27 2.48 24.19
N THR A 55 -10.54 2.64 25.49
CA THR A 55 -9.87 3.66 26.32
C THR A 55 -9.18 2.96 27.48
N ALA A 56 -7.92 3.33 27.74
CA ALA A 56 -7.16 2.84 28.88
C ALA A 56 -6.66 4.02 29.71
N ALA A 57 -6.54 3.84 31.03
CA ALA A 57 -5.92 4.84 31.89
C ALA A 57 -4.41 4.60 31.96
N TRP A 58 -3.60 5.67 31.91
CA TRP A 58 -2.13 5.53 31.95
C TRP A 58 -1.65 4.74 33.16
N LYS A 59 -2.33 4.92 34.30
CA LYS A 59 -2.04 4.20 35.55
C LYS A 59 -2.12 2.67 35.46
N THR A 60 -2.84 2.11 34.48
CA THR A 60 -2.96 0.65 34.28
C THR A 60 -1.88 0.10 33.34
N LEU A 61 -1.12 0.98 32.71
CA LEU A 61 -0.04 0.65 31.79
C LEU A 61 1.31 0.63 32.53
N SER A 62 2.19 -0.28 32.13
CA SER A 62 3.61 -0.26 32.51
C SER A 62 4.40 0.58 31.52
N LYS A 63 4.05 0.52 30.23
CA LYS A 63 4.75 1.21 29.15
C LYS A 63 3.85 1.44 27.94
N ALA A 64 4.07 2.53 27.21
CA ALA A 64 3.45 2.76 25.92
C ALA A 64 4.49 3.18 24.88
N VAL A 65 4.42 2.57 23.71
CA VAL A 65 5.33 2.80 22.58
C VAL A 65 4.52 3.26 21.38
N MET A 66 4.96 4.34 20.75
CA MET A 66 4.31 4.97 19.61
C MET A 66 5.26 5.02 18.41
N GLU A 67 4.77 4.66 17.23
CA GLU A 67 5.54 4.78 16.00
C GLU A 67 6.03 6.22 15.78
N GLY A 68 7.27 6.36 15.33
CA GLY A 68 7.90 7.67 15.06
C GLY A 68 8.30 8.46 16.30
N ARG A 69 7.98 8.00 17.52
CA ARG A 69 8.40 8.63 18.78
C ARG A 69 9.01 7.68 19.81
N GLY A 70 8.88 6.38 19.62
CA GLY A 70 9.41 5.39 20.56
C GLY A 70 8.60 5.36 21.85
N VAL A 71 9.26 5.27 23.00
CA VAL A 71 8.59 5.15 24.31
C VAL A 71 8.01 6.50 24.72
N ILE A 72 6.68 6.60 24.82
CA ILE A 72 5.99 7.84 25.19
C ILE A 72 5.60 7.91 26.67
N TYR A 73 5.45 6.76 27.32
CA TYR A 73 5.04 6.66 28.73
C TYR A 73 5.66 5.42 29.37
N GLU A 74 6.14 5.56 30.62
CA GLU A 74 6.52 4.47 31.52
C GLU A 74 5.96 4.75 32.93
N ASN A 75 5.48 3.73 33.63
CA ASN A 75 4.87 3.91 34.95
C ASN A 75 5.81 4.51 36.01
N GLU A 76 7.12 4.24 35.91
CA GLU A 76 8.14 4.70 36.86
C GLU A 76 8.54 6.16 36.63
N SER A 77 8.42 6.66 35.40
CA SER A 77 8.97 7.97 35.00
C SER A 77 7.97 8.89 34.30
N GLY A 78 6.71 8.45 34.17
CA GLY A 78 5.65 9.22 33.53
C GLY A 78 5.83 9.37 32.02
N PHE A 79 5.36 10.49 31.49
CA PHE A 79 5.50 10.81 30.07
C PHE A 79 6.93 11.20 29.73
N LYS A 80 7.47 10.63 28.65
CA LYS A 80 8.82 10.94 28.14
C LYS A 80 8.85 12.19 27.24
N PHE A 81 7.68 12.65 26.83
CA PHE A 81 7.50 13.82 25.98
C PHE A 81 6.50 14.76 26.63
N ASP A 82 6.61 16.03 26.28
CA ASP A 82 5.59 17.02 26.59
C ASP A 82 4.21 16.58 26.05
N LEU A 83 3.17 16.76 26.88
CA LEU A 83 1.84 16.27 26.57
C LEU A 83 1.20 17.01 25.40
N ASP A 84 1.40 18.32 25.28
CA ASP A 84 0.86 19.12 24.17
C ASP A 84 1.50 18.70 22.85
N SER A 85 2.80 18.38 22.87
CA SER A 85 3.50 17.79 21.73
C SER A 85 2.96 16.41 21.34
N LEU A 86 2.59 15.57 22.32
CA LEU A 86 1.95 14.27 22.08
C LEU A 86 0.55 14.45 21.46
N ILE A 87 -0.26 15.35 22.00
CA ILE A 87 -1.60 15.68 21.48
C ILE A 87 -1.52 16.20 20.05
N ALA A 88 -0.60 17.12 19.76
CA ALA A 88 -0.44 17.66 18.41
C ALA A 88 -0.06 16.57 17.38
N TYR A 89 0.74 15.60 17.80
CA TYR A 89 1.17 14.50 16.93
C TYR A 89 0.09 13.45 16.70
N THR A 90 -0.66 13.06 17.74
CA THR A 90 -1.79 12.14 17.58
C THR A 90 -2.87 12.77 16.69
N LYS A 91 -3.13 14.07 16.82
CA LYS A 91 -4.01 14.81 15.89
C LYS A 91 -3.53 14.73 14.43
N ARG A 92 -2.24 15.00 14.17
CA ARG A 92 -1.67 14.88 12.81
C ARG A 92 -1.76 13.45 12.27
N ARG A 93 -1.48 12.45 13.10
CA ARG A 93 -1.60 11.02 12.71
C ARG A 93 -3.04 10.62 12.44
N ALA A 94 -3.97 11.03 13.30
CA ALA A 94 -5.40 10.79 13.11
C ALA A 94 -5.93 11.46 11.84
N GLN A 95 -5.45 12.67 11.51
CA GLN A 95 -5.75 13.33 10.25
C GLN A 95 -5.19 12.55 9.05
N LYS A 96 -3.93 12.10 9.09
CA LYS A 96 -3.33 11.29 8.03
C LYS A 96 -4.06 9.96 7.82
N VAL A 97 -4.46 9.29 8.91
CA VAL A 97 -5.26 8.06 8.86
C VAL A 97 -6.66 8.36 8.32
N LYS A 98 -7.29 9.45 8.75
CA LYS A 98 -8.60 9.89 8.24
C LYS A 98 -8.52 10.23 6.75
N GLU A 99 -7.49 10.93 6.28
CA GLU A 99 -7.25 11.22 4.86
C GLU A 99 -7.00 9.94 4.04
N GLN A 100 -6.37 8.91 4.64
CA GLN A 100 -6.25 7.59 4.03
C GLN A 100 -7.59 6.83 3.97
N THR A 101 -8.44 6.93 4.99
CA THR A 101 -9.77 6.25 5.03
C THR A 101 -10.87 7.01 4.29
N GLU A 102 -10.79 8.33 4.20
CA GLU A 102 -11.60 9.16 3.28
C GLU A 102 -11.26 8.87 1.81
N GLY A 103 -10.20 8.10 1.54
CA GLY A 103 -9.79 7.64 0.21
C GLY A 103 -10.35 6.29 -0.22
N GLU A 104 -10.95 5.50 0.67
CA GLU A 104 -11.42 4.15 0.32
C GLU A 104 -12.79 4.22 -0.37
N ILE A 105 -12.78 4.00 -1.69
CA ILE A 105 -14.01 3.86 -2.47
C ILE A 105 -14.49 2.42 -2.30
N ILE A 106 -15.75 2.25 -1.95
CA ILE A 106 -16.38 0.93 -1.82
C ILE A 106 -17.33 0.68 -2.99
N ARG A 107 -17.32 -0.55 -3.49
CA ARG A 107 -18.36 -1.11 -4.36
C ARG A 107 -19.27 -2.01 -3.52
N ILE A 108 -20.56 -1.72 -3.51
CA ILE A 108 -21.61 -2.47 -2.81
C ILE A 108 -22.56 -3.04 -3.85
N GLU A 109 -22.79 -4.34 -3.79
CA GLU A 109 -23.75 -5.05 -4.64
C GLU A 109 -24.93 -5.51 -3.78
N LEU A 110 -26.14 -5.14 -4.19
CA LEU A 110 -27.37 -5.42 -3.46
C LEU A 110 -28.12 -6.63 -4.04
N LYS A 111 -29.07 -7.17 -3.26
CA LYS A 111 -29.91 -8.32 -3.63
C LYS A 111 -30.80 -8.08 -4.85
N ASP A 112 -31.14 -6.84 -5.12
CA ASP A 112 -31.89 -6.43 -6.31
C ASP A 112 -30.99 -6.30 -7.57
N GLY A 113 -29.68 -6.58 -7.45
CA GLY A 113 -28.70 -6.47 -8.52
C GLY A 113 -28.14 -5.06 -8.71
N SER A 114 -28.60 -4.07 -7.94
CA SER A 114 -28.06 -2.71 -8.02
C SER A 114 -26.64 -2.64 -7.43
N VAL A 115 -25.82 -1.76 -8.01
CA VAL A 115 -24.44 -1.54 -7.62
C VAL A 115 -24.24 -0.09 -7.21
N TRP A 116 -23.77 0.10 -5.98
CA TRP A 116 -23.43 1.39 -5.43
C TRP A 116 -21.92 1.52 -5.33
N ILE A 117 -21.36 2.60 -5.89
CA ILE A 117 -19.94 2.93 -5.75
C ILE A 117 -19.86 4.27 -5.06
N GLY A 118 -19.06 4.36 -4.00
CA GLY A 118 -19.02 5.57 -3.18
C GLY A 118 -18.17 5.45 -1.94
N LYS A 119 -18.37 6.36 -0.99
CA LYS A 119 -17.69 6.37 0.30
C LYS A 119 -18.69 6.11 1.42
N ILE A 120 -18.31 5.30 2.41
CA ILE A 120 -19.15 5.10 3.60
C ILE A 120 -19.08 6.36 4.46
N ILE A 121 -20.24 6.96 4.75
CA ILE A 121 -20.36 8.11 5.64
C ILE A 121 -20.44 7.63 7.10
N SER A 122 -21.25 6.60 7.34
CA SER A 122 -21.44 6.01 8.67
C SER A 122 -22.00 4.59 8.55
N GLU A 123 -21.72 3.73 9.52
CA GLU A 123 -22.22 2.37 9.58
C GLU A 123 -22.65 2.05 11.01
N ASP A 124 -23.85 1.48 11.19
CA ASP A 124 -24.34 0.96 12.48
C ASP A 124 -24.51 -0.57 12.39
N GLU A 125 -25.14 -1.23 13.37
CA GLU A 125 -25.31 -2.70 13.35
C GLU A 125 -26.19 -3.21 12.20
N SER A 126 -27.11 -2.39 11.70
CA SER A 126 -28.19 -2.77 10.78
C SER A 126 -28.15 -2.05 9.43
N THR A 127 -27.57 -0.85 9.37
CA THR A 127 -27.56 0.02 8.19
C THR A 127 -26.18 0.58 7.89
N LEU A 128 -26.00 0.97 6.63
CA LEU A 128 -24.82 1.62 6.10
C LEU A 128 -25.25 2.86 5.31
N LYS A 129 -24.72 4.03 5.66
CA LYS A 129 -24.88 5.26 4.88
C LYS A 129 -23.73 5.41 3.90
N ILE A 130 -24.04 5.56 2.62
CA ILE A 130 -23.09 5.73 1.53
C ILE A 130 -23.32 7.06 0.83
N HIS A 131 -22.23 7.78 0.56
CA HIS A 131 -22.18 8.86 -0.40
C HIS A 131 -21.73 8.29 -1.74
N SER A 132 -22.65 8.14 -2.68
CA SER A 132 -22.36 7.58 -4.01
C SER A 132 -21.46 8.50 -4.83
N SER A 133 -20.80 7.95 -5.85
CA SER A 133 -19.95 8.71 -6.76
C SER A 133 -20.71 9.81 -7.50
N SER A 134 -22.02 9.65 -7.71
CA SER A 134 -22.90 10.65 -8.34
C SER A 134 -23.35 11.78 -7.39
N GLY A 135 -22.92 11.76 -6.12
CA GLY A 135 -23.25 12.79 -5.14
C GLY A 135 -24.53 12.52 -4.34
N VAL A 136 -25.15 11.35 -4.52
CA VAL A 136 -26.36 10.95 -3.78
C VAL A 136 -25.98 10.25 -2.48
N GLU A 137 -26.57 10.68 -1.37
CA GLU A 137 -26.49 9.96 -0.10
C GLU A 137 -27.65 8.97 0.04
N SER A 138 -27.34 7.75 0.46
CA SER A 138 -28.34 6.72 0.67
C SER A 138 -28.05 5.87 1.89
N THR A 139 -29.10 5.40 2.55
CA THR A 139 -29.00 4.47 3.68
C THR A 139 -29.43 3.08 3.21
N ILE A 140 -28.50 2.13 3.25
CA ILE A 140 -28.65 0.78 2.75
C ILE A 140 -28.75 -0.18 3.96
N PRO A 141 -29.83 -0.97 4.09
CA PRO A 141 -29.89 -2.04 5.08
C PRO A 141 -28.85 -3.11 4.77
N LYS A 142 -28.05 -3.55 5.76
CA LYS A 142 -27.02 -4.57 5.56
C LYS A 142 -27.59 -5.91 5.09
N SER A 143 -28.84 -6.20 5.45
CA SER A 143 -29.57 -7.38 5.00
C SER A 143 -29.79 -7.42 3.47
N GLN A 144 -29.65 -6.30 2.78
CA GLN A 144 -29.75 -6.19 1.33
C GLN A 144 -28.39 -6.32 0.61
N ILE A 145 -27.27 -6.28 1.34
CA ILE A 145 -25.93 -6.34 0.74
C ILE A 145 -25.55 -7.80 0.46
N ILE A 146 -25.25 -8.12 -0.80
CA ILE A 146 -24.67 -9.42 -1.20
C ILE A 146 -23.16 -9.36 -1.10
N LYS A 147 -22.56 -8.27 -1.59
CA LYS A 147 -21.10 -8.14 -1.72
C LYS A 147 -20.65 -6.73 -1.40
N ARG A 148 -19.50 -6.63 -0.73
CA ARG A 148 -18.80 -5.38 -0.49
C ARG A 148 -17.33 -5.55 -0.83
N GLU A 149 -16.76 -4.62 -1.58
CA GLU A 149 -15.35 -4.64 -2.00
C GLU A 149 -14.77 -3.24 -1.92
N ILE A 150 -13.63 -3.10 -1.23
CA ILE A 150 -12.82 -1.88 -1.31
C ILE A 150 -12.17 -1.89 -2.69
N ILE A 151 -12.35 -0.81 -3.44
CA ILE A 151 -11.86 -0.65 -4.81
C ILE A 151 -10.95 0.58 -4.89
N THR A 152 -9.85 0.45 -5.63
CA THR A 152 -8.90 1.53 -5.83
C THR A 152 -9.19 2.26 -7.15
N GLY A 153 -9.27 3.57 -7.09
CA GLY A 153 -9.63 4.40 -8.23
C GLY A 153 -9.91 5.85 -7.86
N LYS A 154 -10.39 6.61 -8.84
CA LYS A 154 -10.76 8.02 -8.68
C LYS A 154 -12.20 8.23 -9.11
N ILE A 155 -12.93 9.09 -8.42
CA ILE A 155 -14.23 9.56 -8.90
C ILE A 155 -13.96 10.81 -9.74
N VAL A 156 -14.21 10.74 -11.05
CA VAL A 156 -14.01 11.84 -11.99
C VAL A 156 -15.38 12.19 -12.59
N LYS A 157 -15.86 13.42 -12.31
CA LYS A 157 -17.15 13.93 -12.79
C LYS A 157 -18.33 12.97 -12.54
N GLY A 158 -18.46 12.48 -11.30
CA GLY A 158 -19.57 11.60 -10.91
C GLY A 158 -19.40 10.11 -11.23
N THR A 159 -18.36 9.77 -12.00
CA THR A 159 -18.11 8.40 -12.47
C THR A 159 -16.87 7.82 -11.80
N PHE A 160 -16.93 6.54 -11.41
CA PHE A 160 -15.76 5.83 -10.90
C PHE A 160 -14.83 5.40 -12.03
N TRP A 161 -13.57 5.78 -11.92
CA TRP A 161 -12.48 5.37 -12.79
C TRP A 161 -11.57 4.45 -11.99
N ARG A 162 -11.50 3.18 -12.39
CA ARG A 162 -10.59 2.22 -11.78
C ARG A 162 -9.15 2.69 -11.94
N GLU A 163 -8.35 2.56 -10.88
CA GLU A 163 -6.92 2.84 -11.00
C GLU A 163 -6.26 1.81 -11.92
N ASP A 164 -5.44 2.30 -12.85
CA ASP A 164 -4.65 1.45 -13.73
C ASP A 164 -3.58 0.72 -12.89
N PRO A 165 -3.59 -0.62 -12.79
CA PRO A 165 -2.58 -1.35 -12.03
C PRO A 165 -1.19 -1.31 -12.70
N ASN A 166 -1.07 -0.86 -13.95
CA ASN A 166 0.16 -0.84 -14.74
C ASN A 166 0.68 0.58 -15.00
N THR A 167 0.64 1.47 -14.01
CA THR A 167 1.01 2.89 -14.20
C THR A 167 2.45 3.13 -14.67
N THR A 168 3.35 2.16 -14.47
CA THR A 168 4.80 2.24 -14.73
C THR A 168 5.23 1.58 -16.05
N ARG A 169 4.32 0.88 -16.76
CA ARG A 169 4.63 0.14 -17.98
C ARG A 169 3.50 0.18 -19.01
N LEU A 170 3.87 0.18 -20.28
CA LEU A 170 3.01 -0.07 -21.43
C LEU A 170 3.11 -1.55 -21.83
N PHE A 171 2.65 -1.88 -23.04
CA PHE A 171 2.69 -3.25 -23.57
C PHE A 171 4.10 -3.86 -23.59
N PHE A 172 5.13 -3.08 -23.96
CA PHE A 172 6.53 -3.55 -23.98
C PHE A 172 7.56 -2.49 -23.54
N ALA A 173 7.13 -1.25 -23.34
CA ALA A 173 7.98 -0.11 -23.00
C ALA A 173 7.59 0.46 -21.63
N PRO A 174 8.47 1.14 -20.89
CA PRO A 174 8.10 1.80 -19.65
C PRO A 174 7.28 3.08 -19.92
N THR A 175 6.53 3.53 -18.91
CA THR A 175 6.02 4.91 -18.88
C THR A 175 7.04 5.85 -18.25
N GLY A 176 6.75 7.16 -18.24
CA GLY A 176 7.50 8.15 -17.46
C GLY A 176 7.52 7.86 -15.95
N ARG A 177 6.54 7.11 -15.41
CA ARG A 177 6.39 6.93 -13.97
C ARG A 177 7.39 5.96 -13.36
N ALA A 178 7.91 6.30 -12.18
CA ALA A 178 8.84 5.45 -11.45
C ALA A 178 8.13 4.31 -10.72
N LEU A 179 8.77 3.13 -10.67
CA LEU A 179 8.43 2.10 -9.71
C LEU A 179 8.97 2.52 -8.34
N LYS A 180 8.10 2.60 -7.33
CA LYS A 180 8.51 3.10 -6.00
C LYS A 180 9.43 2.12 -5.29
N LYS A 181 10.18 2.61 -4.30
CA LYS A 181 11.15 1.79 -3.55
C LYS A 181 10.48 0.53 -2.99
N GLY A 182 11.08 -0.63 -3.29
CA GLY A 182 10.61 -1.93 -2.83
C GLY A 182 9.40 -2.49 -3.60
N GLN A 183 8.82 -1.73 -4.54
CA GLN A 183 7.83 -2.27 -5.46
C GLN A 183 8.52 -3.09 -6.56
N GLY A 184 7.83 -4.11 -7.04
CA GLY A 184 8.34 -5.01 -8.06
C GLY A 184 7.21 -5.60 -8.89
N TYR A 185 7.54 -6.01 -10.11
CA TYR A 185 6.64 -6.83 -10.90
C TYR A 185 7.39 -7.89 -11.69
N PHE A 186 6.65 -8.92 -12.05
CA PHE A 186 7.03 -9.90 -13.05
C PHE A 186 6.17 -9.71 -14.31
N SER A 187 6.75 -9.96 -15.46
CA SER A 187 6.09 -9.96 -16.77
C SER A 187 6.73 -11.04 -17.64
N ALA A 188 5.99 -11.57 -18.60
CA ALA A 188 6.53 -12.45 -19.63
C ALA A 188 6.06 -11.91 -20.98
N TYR A 189 6.97 -11.32 -21.75
CA TYR A 189 6.66 -10.85 -23.10
C TYR A 189 6.79 -12.01 -24.09
N GLU A 190 5.74 -12.21 -24.90
CA GLU A 190 5.65 -13.31 -25.86
C GLU A 190 5.97 -14.70 -25.25
N ILE A 191 5.78 -14.86 -23.93
CA ILE A 191 6.14 -16.05 -23.13
C ILE A 191 7.67 -16.29 -23.03
N PHE A 192 8.43 -15.98 -24.08
CA PHE A 192 9.86 -16.25 -24.19
C PHE A 192 10.75 -15.25 -23.45
N PHE A 193 10.23 -14.07 -23.07
CA PHE A 193 11.03 -13.02 -22.45
C PHE A 193 10.48 -12.67 -21.05
N PRO A 194 10.74 -13.50 -20.03
CA PRO A 194 10.43 -13.16 -18.65
C PRO A 194 11.24 -11.95 -18.20
N PHE A 195 10.61 -11.04 -17.49
CA PHE A 195 11.15 -9.74 -17.17
C PHE A 195 10.75 -9.36 -15.75
N VAL A 196 11.74 -9.13 -14.91
CA VAL A 196 11.58 -8.70 -13.51
C VAL A 196 11.98 -7.24 -13.43
N ALA A 197 11.15 -6.42 -12.78
CA ALA A 197 11.45 -5.02 -12.50
C ALA A 197 11.33 -4.75 -11.00
N ILE A 198 12.25 -3.95 -10.45
CA ILE A 198 12.30 -3.59 -9.05
C ILE A 198 12.64 -2.09 -8.91
N GLY A 199 11.87 -1.38 -8.09
CA GLY A 199 12.18 -0.01 -7.68
C GLY A 199 13.25 -0.03 -6.60
N ILE A 200 14.48 0.31 -6.96
CA ILE A 200 15.61 0.38 -6.02
C ILE A 200 15.45 1.62 -5.12
N THR A 201 15.00 2.72 -5.71
CA THR A 201 14.57 3.95 -5.02
C THR A 201 13.25 4.43 -5.62
N ASP A 202 12.69 5.52 -5.10
CA ASP A 202 11.47 6.13 -5.66
C ASP A 202 11.66 6.78 -7.04
N TYR A 203 12.89 6.81 -7.57
CA TYR A 203 13.22 7.40 -8.87
C TYR A 203 14.13 6.51 -9.73
N PHE A 204 14.68 5.42 -9.18
CA PHE A 204 15.54 4.49 -9.91
C PHE A 204 14.92 3.10 -9.93
N THR A 205 14.64 2.62 -11.13
CA THR A 205 14.11 1.28 -11.40
C THR A 205 15.18 0.46 -12.12
N LEU A 206 15.41 -0.75 -11.64
CA LEU A 206 16.23 -1.73 -12.34
C LEU A 206 15.35 -2.87 -12.79
N ALA A 207 15.44 -3.21 -14.06
CA ALA A 207 14.73 -4.34 -14.60
C ALA A 207 15.63 -5.19 -15.51
N GLY A 208 15.20 -6.40 -15.81
CA GLY A 208 15.95 -7.30 -16.67
C GLY A 208 15.43 -8.72 -16.62
N GLY A 209 16.15 -9.60 -17.32
CA GLY A 209 15.82 -11.01 -17.39
C GLY A 209 16.66 -11.72 -18.45
N MET A 210 16.21 -12.91 -18.82
CA MET A 210 16.82 -13.70 -19.88
C MET A 210 15.73 -14.39 -20.70
N SER A 211 16.00 -14.61 -21.98
CA SER A 211 15.09 -15.38 -22.83
C SER A 211 15.00 -16.84 -22.37
N LEU A 212 13.91 -17.49 -22.73
CA LEU A 212 13.64 -18.91 -22.47
C LEU A 212 13.27 -19.64 -23.76
N PHE A 213 14.13 -19.55 -24.78
CA PHE A 213 13.92 -20.29 -26.03
C PHE A 213 14.27 -21.77 -25.86
N PRO A 214 13.31 -22.71 -26.04
CA PRO A 214 13.59 -24.13 -25.93
C PRO A 214 14.61 -24.58 -26.98
N GLY A 215 15.62 -25.34 -26.55
CA GLY A 215 16.65 -25.88 -27.45
C GLY A 215 17.76 -24.92 -27.87
N ALA A 216 17.71 -23.65 -27.46
CA ALA A 216 18.83 -22.72 -27.69
C ALA A 216 20.02 -23.08 -26.78
N SER A 217 21.22 -23.09 -27.35
CA SER A 217 22.48 -23.30 -26.61
C SER A 217 22.76 -22.18 -25.61
N THR A 218 22.31 -20.96 -25.95
CA THR A 218 22.60 -19.73 -25.23
C THR A 218 21.35 -18.86 -25.23
N GLN A 219 21.06 -18.23 -24.10
CA GLN A 219 19.91 -17.34 -23.95
C GLN A 219 20.34 -15.87 -24.01
N LEU A 220 19.47 -15.04 -24.57
CA LEU A 220 19.63 -13.59 -24.57
C LEU A 220 19.43 -13.07 -23.16
N VAL A 221 20.37 -12.30 -22.63
CA VAL A 221 20.22 -11.59 -21.36
C VAL A 221 19.93 -10.13 -21.64
N TYR A 222 19.03 -9.54 -20.88
CA TYR A 222 18.70 -8.12 -21.00
C TYR A 222 18.64 -7.43 -19.65
N LEU A 223 19.07 -6.17 -19.66
CA LEU A 223 19.10 -5.28 -18.51
C LEU A 223 18.50 -3.93 -18.92
N ALA A 224 17.62 -3.41 -18.09
CA ALA A 224 16.89 -2.19 -18.37
C ALA A 224 16.85 -1.25 -17.15
N PRO A 225 17.94 -0.51 -16.87
CA PRO A 225 17.90 0.55 -15.89
C PRO A 225 17.09 1.74 -16.39
N LYS A 226 16.30 2.35 -15.51
CA LYS A 226 15.54 3.58 -15.77
C LYS A 226 15.63 4.52 -14.58
N ILE A 227 15.88 5.79 -14.86
CA ILE A 227 15.79 6.89 -13.88
C ILE A 227 14.60 7.79 -14.21
N THR A 228 13.95 8.33 -13.18
CA THR A 228 12.81 9.25 -13.29
C THR A 228 13.10 10.50 -12.45
N PRO A 229 13.95 11.42 -12.96
CA PRO A 229 14.41 12.57 -12.20
C PRO A 229 13.30 13.60 -11.90
N ILE A 230 12.25 13.65 -12.71
CA ILE A 230 11.14 14.59 -12.53
C ILE A 230 9.88 13.79 -12.23
N GLN A 231 9.28 14.03 -11.07
CA GLN A 231 8.01 13.43 -10.66
C GLN A 231 7.10 14.53 -10.13
N GLN A 232 6.01 14.81 -10.86
CA GLN A 232 5.04 15.84 -10.51
C GLN A 232 3.64 15.23 -10.39
N GLU A 233 2.69 15.97 -9.85
CA GLU A 233 1.32 15.47 -9.65
C GLU A 233 0.65 15.00 -10.96
N ASN A 234 0.99 15.65 -12.08
CA ASN A 234 0.33 15.44 -13.37
C ASN A 234 1.23 14.83 -14.46
N TYR A 235 2.56 14.85 -14.28
CA TYR A 235 3.50 14.32 -15.27
C TYR A 235 4.81 13.90 -14.63
N ASP A 236 5.45 12.90 -15.24
CA ASP A 236 6.77 12.41 -14.85
C ASP A 236 7.65 12.40 -16.09
N VAL A 237 8.95 12.60 -15.92
CA VAL A 237 9.95 12.50 -17.00
C VAL A 237 11.01 11.49 -16.60
N SER A 238 11.32 10.59 -17.52
CA SER A 238 12.25 9.49 -17.32
C SER A 238 13.21 9.31 -18.49
N ALA A 239 14.35 8.68 -18.19
CA ALA A 239 15.30 8.22 -19.18
C ALA A 239 15.78 6.83 -18.79
N GLY A 240 16.06 5.99 -19.78
CA GLY A 240 16.51 4.64 -19.52
C GLY A 240 17.23 4.01 -20.70
N VAL A 241 17.75 2.81 -20.45
CA VAL A 241 18.42 1.97 -21.43
C VAL A 241 17.74 0.62 -21.42
N LEU A 242 17.62 -0.03 -22.57
CA LEU A 242 17.42 -1.47 -22.69
C LEU A 242 18.67 -2.02 -23.35
N TYR A 243 19.48 -2.76 -22.60
CA TYR A 243 20.67 -3.44 -23.08
C TYR A 243 20.39 -4.93 -23.25
N LEU A 244 20.84 -5.51 -24.35
CA LEU A 244 20.65 -6.92 -24.72
C LEU A 244 22.02 -7.52 -25.08
N LYS A 245 22.28 -8.72 -24.58
CA LYS A 245 23.54 -9.43 -24.84
C LYS A 245 23.32 -10.93 -24.91
N ILE A 246 23.92 -11.56 -25.92
CA ILE A 246 24.15 -13.01 -25.93
C ILE A 246 25.50 -13.23 -25.23
N PRO A 247 25.57 -13.96 -24.09
CA PRO A 247 26.78 -14.09 -23.29
C PRO A 247 28.03 -14.58 -24.05
N GLU A 248 27.85 -15.42 -25.06
CA GLU A 248 28.95 -15.98 -25.88
C GLU A 248 29.47 -15.00 -26.94
N GLU A 249 28.73 -13.93 -27.23
CA GLU A 249 29.15 -12.91 -28.18
C GLU A 249 29.93 -11.78 -27.49
N SER A 250 30.92 -11.24 -28.21
CA SER A 250 31.75 -10.14 -27.72
C SER A 250 30.97 -8.81 -27.69
N ALA A 251 30.07 -8.60 -28.66
CA ALA A 251 29.26 -7.41 -28.78
C ALA A 251 27.87 -7.58 -28.11
N GLY A 252 27.26 -6.44 -27.75
CA GLY A 252 25.87 -6.39 -27.31
C GLY A 252 25.14 -5.25 -28.02
N ALA A 253 23.81 -5.26 -27.94
CA ALA A 253 22.96 -4.22 -28.52
C ALA A 253 22.25 -3.43 -27.42
N GLY A 254 21.88 -2.19 -27.70
CA GLY A 254 21.11 -1.42 -26.72
C GLY A 254 20.31 -0.29 -27.34
N ILE A 255 19.25 0.10 -26.64
CA ILE A 255 18.36 1.21 -26.96
C ILE A 255 18.37 2.16 -25.78
N ALA A 256 18.74 3.43 -26.01
CA ALA A 256 18.51 4.50 -25.05
C ALA A 256 17.18 5.20 -25.38
N TYR A 257 16.42 5.59 -24.36
CA TYR A 257 15.11 6.23 -24.53
C TYR A 257 14.84 7.27 -23.45
N GLY A 258 13.90 8.18 -23.75
CA GLY A 258 13.30 9.11 -22.80
C GLY A 258 11.79 9.16 -22.99
N VAL A 259 11.05 9.33 -21.89
CA VAL A 259 9.57 9.37 -21.83
C VAL A 259 9.14 10.44 -20.84
#